data_AF-A0A2S6QW25-F1
#
_entry.id   AF-A0A2S6QW25-F1
#
_cell.length_a   1.000
_cell.length_b   1.000
_cell.length_c   1.000
_cell.angle_alpha   90.00
_cell.angle_beta   90.00
_cell.angle_gamma   90.00
#
_symmetry.space_group_name_H-M   'P 1'
#
loop_
_entity.id
_entity.type
_entity.pdbx_description
1 polymer ?
#
loop_
_entity_poly.entity_id
_entity_poly.type
_entity_poly.pdbx_seq_one_letter_code
_entity_poly.pdbx_strand_id
1 'polypeptide(L)' 'VIDGHPATLSWLGAVSGHRVYPLGVETFGQSGDINDLYRHYGLDTEAILDAAARACLRHLVDEKPVYRAA' A
#
# COMPACT_ATOMS: atom_id res chain seq x y z
N VAL A 1 -0.76 -5.09 -4.42
CA VAL A 1 -2.20 -5.06 -4.72
C VAL A 1 -2.67 -6.51 -4.85
N ILE A 2 -3.79 -6.87 -4.25
CA ILE A 2 -4.37 -8.22 -4.32
C ILE A 2 -5.89 -8.14 -4.39
N ASP A 3 -6.52 -9.07 -5.11
CA ASP A 3 -7.96 -9.32 -5.06
C ASP A 3 -8.30 -10.17 -3.82
N GLY A 4 -8.17 -9.56 -2.65
CA GLY A 4 -8.36 -10.21 -1.35
C GLY A 4 -7.98 -9.29 -0.19
N HIS A 5 -8.08 -9.80 1.04
CA HIS A 5 -7.82 -8.98 2.23
C HIS A 5 -6.35 -8.52 2.28
N PRO A 6 -6.06 -7.22 2.53
CA PRO A 6 -4.70 -6.67 2.51
C PRO A 6 -3.77 -7.35 3.54
N ALA A 7 -4.33 -7.92 4.60
CA ALA A 7 -3.60 -8.70 5.61
C ALA A 7 -2.76 -9.85 5.02
N THR A 8 -3.17 -10.45 3.89
CA THR A 8 -2.39 -11.49 3.21
C THR A 8 -1.04 -10.95 2.72
N LEU A 9 -1.02 -9.76 2.13
CA LEU A 9 0.23 -9.11 1.69
C LEU A 9 1.07 -8.64 2.89
N SER A 10 0.42 -8.15 3.96
CA SER A 10 1.12 -7.81 5.21
C SER A 10 1.87 -9.02 5.78
N TRP A 11 1.21 -10.17 5.83
CA TRP A 11 1.80 -11.41 6.33
C TRP A 11 2.97 -11.87 5.45
N LEU A 12 2.80 -11.90 4.13
CA LEU A 12 3.88 -12.24 3.20
C LEU A 12 5.09 -11.31 3.36
N GLY A 13 4.85 -10.00 3.47
CA GLY A 13 5.90 -9.02 3.72
C GLY A 13 6.64 -9.28 5.03
N ALA A 14 5.90 -9.53 6.12
CA ALA A 14 6.47 -9.79 7.43
C ALA A 14 7.37 -11.03 7.45
N VAL A 15 6.96 -12.12 6.78
CA VAL A 15 7.76 -13.36 6.70
C VAL A 15 9.10 -13.12 5.99
N SER A 16 9.13 -12.28 4.96
CA SER A 16 10.37 -11.93 4.23
C SER A 16 11.12 -10.73 4.82
N GLY A 17 10.65 -10.12 5.91
CA GLY A 17 11.21 -8.86 6.43
C GLY A 17 11.05 -7.67 5.48
N HIS A 18 10.14 -7.76 4.50
CA HIS A 18 9.86 -6.70 3.55
C HIS A 18 8.84 -5.73 4.13
N ARG A 19 9.15 -4.43 4.05
CA ARG A 19 8.16 -3.38 4.27
C ARG A 19 7.19 -3.38 3.10
N VAL A 20 5.89 -3.38 3.40
CA VAL A 20 4.82 -3.42 2.40
C VAL A 20 3.77 -2.35 2.69
N TYR A 21 3.14 -1.87 1.62
CA TYR A 21 1.98 -0.97 1.66
C TYR A 21 0.83 -1.72 0.99
N PRO A 22 0.11 -2.58 1.75
CA PRO A 22 -0.81 -3.54 1.18
C PRO A 22 -2.10 -2.85 0.73
N LEU A 23 -2.49 -3.11 -0.51
CA LEU A 23 -3.77 -2.68 -1.07
C LEU A 23 -4.57 -3.94 -1.41
N GLY A 24 -5.80 -4.01 -0.89
CA GLY A 24 -6.71 -5.13 -1.05
C GLY A 24 -8.12 -4.76 -0.58
N VAL A 25 -9.07 -5.69 -0.71
CA VAL A 25 -10.47 -5.49 -0.35
C VAL A 25 -10.75 -5.91 1.09
N GLU A 26 -11.48 -5.10 1.84
CA GLU A 26 -11.86 -5.42 3.24
C GLU A 26 -13.32 -5.86 3.37
N THR A 27 -14.16 -5.50 2.40
CA THR A 27 -15.61 -5.81 2.39
C THR A 27 -16.07 -6.18 0.99
N PHE A 28 -17.21 -6.87 0.90
CA PHE A 28 -17.80 -7.33 -0.36
C PHE A 28 -19.31 -7.02 -0.40
N GLY A 29 -19.90 -7.06 -1.59
CA GLY A 29 -21.36 -6.95 -1.80
C GLY A 29 -21.83 -5.76 -2.64
N GLN A 30 -20.91 -4.94 -3.13
CA GLN A 30 -21.19 -3.74 -3.90
C GLN A 30 -21.35 -4.10 -5.38
N SER A 31 -22.28 -3.42 -6.05
CA SER A 31 -22.50 -3.50 -7.49
C SER A 31 -22.17 -2.15 -8.12
N GLY A 32 -21.53 -2.14 -9.29
CA GLY A 32 -21.15 -0.91 -9.97
C GLY A 32 -20.22 -1.18 -11.16
N ASP A 33 -19.78 -0.10 -11.82
CA ASP A 33 -18.70 -0.17 -12.81
C ASP A 33 -17.37 -0.54 -12.14
N ILE A 34 -16.47 -1.17 -12.88
CA ILE A 34 -15.17 -1.60 -12.39
C ILE A 34 -14.37 -0.42 -11.81
N ASN A 35 -14.37 0.75 -12.47
CA ASN A 35 -13.60 1.90 -11.99
C ASN A 35 -14.17 2.45 -10.68
N ASP A 36 -15.49 2.52 -10.58
CA ASP A 36 -16.16 2.98 -9.36
C ASP A 36 -15.92 2.01 -8.20
N LEU A 37 -15.95 0.70 -8.46
CA LEU A 37 -15.64 -0.31 -7.45
C LEU A 37 -14.16 -0.26 -7.02
N TYR A 38 -13.22 -0.08 -7.96
CA TYR A 38 -11.81 0.08 -7.63
C TYR A 38 -11.57 1.33 -6.79
N ARG A 39 -12.21 2.46 -7.12
CA ARG A 39 -12.16 3.65 -6.28
C ARG A 39 -12.77 3.40 -4.90
N HIS A 40 -13.93 2.75 -4.85
CA HIS A 40 -14.61 2.43 -3.59
C HIS A 40 -13.73 1.60 -2.65
N TYR A 41 -12.99 0.64 -3.19
CA TYR A 41 -12.09 -0.22 -2.41
C TYR A 41 -10.66 0.33 -2.26
N GLY A 42 -10.35 1.53 -2.76
CA GLY A 42 -8.99 2.09 -2.69
C GLY A 42 -7.96 1.28 -3.50
N LEU A 43 -8.38 0.76 -4.64
CA LEU A 43 -7.58 -0.01 -5.60
C LEU A 43 -7.40 0.73 -6.94
N ASP A 44 -7.88 1.97 -7.03
CA ASP A 44 -7.72 2.80 -8.20
C ASP A 44 -6.29 3.36 -8.31
N THR A 45 -6.05 4.06 -9.43
CA THR A 45 -4.73 4.62 -9.74
C THR A 45 -4.20 5.55 -8.65
N GLU A 46 -5.06 6.40 -8.09
CA GLU A 46 -4.67 7.33 -7.03
C GLU A 46 -4.23 6.61 -5.76
N ALA A 47 -4.97 5.56 -5.35
CA ALA A 47 -4.57 4.76 -4.19
C ALA A 47 -3.22 4.04 -4.40
N ILE A 48 -2.96 3.54 -5.61
CA ILE A 48 -1.68 2.90 -5.95
C ILE A 48 -0.54 3.93 -5.94
N LEU A 49 -0.76 5.11 -6.52
CA LEU A 49 0.23 6.19 -6.54
C LEU A 49 0.54 6.69 -5.12
N ASP A 50 -0.46 6.84 -4.27
CA ASP A 50 -0.26 7.23 -2.87
C ASP A 50 0.54 6.15 -2.10
N ALA A 51 0.20 4.87 -2.27
CA ALA A 51 0.97 3.78 -1.67
C ALA A 51 2.44 3.76 -2.13
N ALA A 52 2.69 3.99 -3.43
CA ALA A 52 4.03 4.08 -3.98
C ALA A 52 4.78 5.32 -3.45
N ALA A 53 4.12 6.48 -3.40
CA ALA A 53 4.69 7.71 -2.86
C ALA A 53 5.08 7.55 -1.39
N ARG A 54 4.22 6.91 -0.57
CA ARG A 54 4.54 6.58 0.83
C ARG A 54 5.77 5.68 0.94
N ALA A 55 5.90 4.69 0.06
CA ALA A 55 7.08 3.82 0.03
C ALA A 55 8.36 4.59 -0.30
N CYS A 56 8.34 5.45 -1.33
CA CYS A 56 9.48 6.29 -1.71
C CYS A 56 9.84 7.29 -0.61
N LEU A 57 8.86 8.00 -0.05
CA LEU A 57 9.09 8.95 1.04
C LEU A 57 9.70 8.28 2.26
N ARG A 58 9.22 7.08 2.61
CA ARG A 58 9.78 6.34 3.74
C ARG A 58 11.23 5.94 3.50
N HIS A 59 11.54 5.45 2.30
CA HIS A 59 12.92 5.13 1.91
C HIS A 59 13.84 6.34 2.08
N LEU A 60 13.45 7.50 1.56
CA LEU A 60 14.23 8.75 1.67
C LEU A 60 14.41 9.21 3.13
N VAL A 61 13.46 8.93 4.02
CA VAL A 61 13.60 9.21 5.45
C VAL A 61 14.57 8.23 6.11
N ASP A 62 14.46 6.93 5.79
CA ASP A 62 15.33 5.90 6.34
C ASP A 62 16.79 6.04 5.83
N GLU A 63 17.00 6.64 4.65
CA GLU A 63 18.32 6.89 4.04
C GLU A 63 19.03 8.15 4.51
N LYS A 64 18.34 9.10 5.18
CA LYS A 64 19.03 10.29 5.72
C LYS A 64 19.95 9.85 6.87
N PRO A 65 21.29 9.90 6.70
CA PRO A 65 22.20 9.55 7.78
C PRO A 65 22.18 10.66 8.82
N VAL A 66 22.64 10.29 10.01
CA VAL A 66 22.82 11.04 11.27
C VAL A 66 23.79 12.25 11.14
N TYR A 67 23.81 12.97 10.02
CA TYR A 67 24.70 14.11 9.77
C TYR A 67 24.06 15.45 10.18
N ARG A 68 23.60 15.53 11.44
CA ARG A 68 23.28 16.79 12.13
C ARG A 68 23.67 16.68 13.59
N ALA A 69 24.98 16.74 13.86
CA ALA A 69 25.60 17.36 15.03
C ALA A 69 27.09 16.99 15.03
N ALA A 70 27.87 17.74 14.25
CA ALA A 70 29.30 17.95 14.46
C ALA A 70 29.53 19.46 14.41
#